data_AF-Q3LUQ1-F1
#
_entry.id   AF-Q3LUQ1-F1
#
_cell.length_a   1.000
_cell.length_b   1.000
_cell.length_c   1.000
_cell.angle_alpha   90.00
_cell.angle_beta   90.00
_cell.angle_gamma   90.00
#
_symmetry.space_group_name_H-M   'P 1'
#
loop_
_entity.id
_entity.type
_entity.pdbx_description
1 polymer ?
#
loop_
_entity_poly.entity_id
_entity_poly.type
_entity_poly.pdbx_seq_one_letter_code
_entity_poly.pdbx_strand_id
1 'polypeptide(L)'
;MIGKIFLLTACCCASLLSVSASEESQDTLSTTLHDEMKQVANYVKFLTNDENKESLEEKFKEVDMPSDCSRDALKALKDILVVLKEEIPFETSLFDNEVLRELEIQDQDQIFKSLLERVPLIKTMLTEFNAFLNDNPQRLLADKNGEVTKYYKKHISAKDANVKDYTFLVKFCNDYLDSESPFMKMYKAFNTYEELLKKMPSKTPSPTSSPQATPGAKPAAPNTSESAGGQPQQETPENRPSQAPSPQSPPQTEQSTSNLNGPSKSASFTFGGLTVATLCYFVLSAF
;
A
#
# COMPACT_ATOMS: atom_id res chain seq x y z
N MET A 1 -26.41 -44.72 63.94
CA MET A 1 -25.31 -45.02 62.99
C MET A 1 -25.61 -44.34 61.66
N ILE A 2 -24.57 -44.10 60.83
CA ILE A 2 -24.56 -44.04 59.35
C ILE A 2 -25.79 -43.42 58.65
N GLY A 3 -25.66 -42.37 57.83
CA GLY A 3 -24.46 -41.65 57.40
C GLY A 3 -24.83 -40.51 56.44
N LYS A 4 -23.93 -39.54 56.24
CA LYS A 4 -24.17 -38.38 55.36
C LYS A 4 -24.11 -38.82 53.89
N ILE A 5 -25.25 -38.89 53.21
CA ILE A 5 -25.27 -38.94 51.74
C ILE A 5 -25.01 -37.52 51.22
N PHE A 6 -23.85 -37.33 50.61
CA PHE A 6 -23.55 -36.10 49.87
C PHE A 6 -24.38 -36.08 48.59
N LEU A 7 -25.22 -35.06 48.43
CA LEU A 7 -25.73 -34.66 47.10
C LEU A 7 -24.56 -34.02 46.34
N LEU A 8 -23.85 -34.82 45.55
CA LEU A 8 -22.78 -34.34 44.69
C LEU A 8 -23.39 -33.78 43.40
N THR A 9 -23.26 -32.46 43.19
CA THR A 9 -23.86 -31.76 42.05
C THR A 9 -23.21 -32.17 40.72
N ALA A 10 -23.86 -33.08 39.99
CA ALA A 10 -23.50 -33.41 38.61
C ALA A 10 -24.02 -32.32 37.65
N CYS A 11 -23.24 -31.25 37.46
CA CYS A 11 -23.53 -30.24 36.45
C CYS A 11 -23.08 -30.72 35.06
N CYS A 12 -23.92 -31.55 34.42
CA CYS A 12 -23.64 -32.07 33.08
C CYS A 12 -23.86 -30.99 31.99
N CYS A 13 -22.76 -30.59 31.36
CA CYS A 13 -22.63 -30.15 29.97
C CYS A 13 -23.91 -29.64 29.26
N ALA A 14 -24.30 -28.39 29.51
CA ALA A 14 -25.37 -27.70 28.77
C ALA A 14 -24.93 -26.28 28.37
N SER A 15 -23.87 -26.19 27.57
CA SER A 15 -23.44 -24.96 26.90
C SER A 15 -23.01 -25.29 25.49
N LEU A 16 -24.00 -25.50 24.62
CA LEU A 16 -23.76 -25.70 23.19
C LEU A 16 -23.15 -24.44 22.59
N LEU A 17 -22.16 -24.63 21.72
CA LEU A 17 -21.34 -23.59 21.15
C LEU A 17 -22.17 -22.67 20.25
N SER A 18 -22.49 -21.47 20.75
CA SER A 18 -22.84 -20.32 19.90
C SER A 18 -21.58 -19.52 19.53
N VAL A 19 -20.51 -20.23 19.17
CA VAL A 19 -19.43 -19.62 18.37
C VAL A 19 -19.88 -19.75 16.93
N SER A 20 -20.51 -18.69 16.41
CA SER A 20 -20.61 -18.52 14.96
C SER A 20 -19.19 -18.40 14.43
N ALA A 21 -18.67 -19.49 13.89
CA ALA A 21 -17.43 -19.50 13.13
C ALA A 21 -17.67 -18.71 11.83
N SER A 22 -17.61 -17.39 11.94
CA SER A 22 -17.56 -16.50 10.79
C SER A 22 -16.15 -16.59 10.22
N GLU A 23 -15.87 -17.72 9.56
CA GLU A 23 -14.75 -17.86 8.62
C GLU A 23 -15.05 -17.06 7.35
N GLU A 24 -15.39 -15.77 7.51
CA GLU A 24 -14.89 -14.76 6.59
C GLU A 24 -13.38 -14.75 6.78
N SER A 25 -12.70 -15.61 6.03
CA SER A 25 -11.30 -15.40 5.71
C SER A 25 -11.21 -14.05 5.04
N GLN A 26 -10.83 -13.02 5.80
CA GLN A 26 -10.15 -11.88 5.22
C GLN A 26 -8.90 -12.47 4.56
N ASP A 27 -8.97 -12.67 3.25
CA ASP A 27 -7.82 -13.00 2.41
C ASP A 27 -7.00 -11.72 2.26
N THR A 28 -6.45 -11.27 3.39
CA THR A 28 -5.35 -10.32 3.46
C THR A 28 -4.19 -10.97 2.74
N LEU A 29 -4.10 -10.70 1.44
CA LEU A 29 -3.09 -11.22 0.52
C LEU A 29 -1.74 -11.25 1.22
N SER A 30 -1.33 -12.45 1.66
CA SER A 30 -0.20 -12.62 2.56
C SER A 30 1.08 -12.37 1.78
N THR A 31 1.54 -11.11 1.80
CA THR A 31 2.76 -10.70 1.13
C THR A 31 3.96 -11.40 1.73
N THR A 32 4.96 -11.68 0.89
CA THR A 32 6.22 -12.24 1.37
C THR A 32 7.19 -11.13 1.75
N LEU A 33 8.17 -11.42 2.60
CA LEU A 33 9.20 -10.45 3.01
C LEU A 33 9.90 -9.82 1.80
N HIS A 34 10.14 -10.59 0.75
CA HIS A 34 10.63 -10.11 -0.56
C HIS A 34 9.71 -9.02 -1.14
N ASP A 35 8.40 -9.23 -1.18
CA ASP A 35 7.47 -8.32 -1.83
C ASP A 35 7.34 -7.00 -1.03
N GLU A 36 7.35 -7.08 0.30
CA GLU A 36 7.40 -5.90 1.18
C GLU A 36 8.72 -5.13 1.06
N MET A 37 9.86 -5.83 1.12
CA MET A 37 11.17 -5.22 0.93
C MET A 37 11.35 -4.66 -0.48
N LYS A 38 10.70 -5.23 -1.51
CA LYS A 38 10.65 -4.68 -2.87
C LYS A 38 9.89 -3.36 -2.91
N GLN A 39 8.72 -3.27 -2.27
CA GLN A 39 7.97 -2.01 -2.21
C GLN A 39 8.79 -0.93 -1.49
N VAL A 40 9.33 -1.24 -0.30
CA VAL A 40 10.18 -0.29 0.45
C VAL A 40 11.44 0.11 -0.34
N ALA A 41 12.12 -0.81 -1.02
CA ALA A 41 13.29 -0.48 -1.85
C ALA A 41 12.97 0.57 -2.93
N ASN A 42 11.83 0.44 -3.63
CA ASN A 42 11.46 1.38 -4.68
C ASN A 42 10.85 2.68 -4.12
N TYR A 43 10.05 2.64 -3.04
CA TYR A 43 9.55 3.85 -2.38
C TYR A 43 10.69 4.71 -1.83
N VAL A 44 11.67 4.10 -1.15
CA VAL A 44 12.84 4.82 -0.61
C VAL A 44 13.70 5.37 -1.76
N LYS A 45 13.93 4.60 -2.82
CA LYS A 45 14.68 5.07 -4.01
C LYS A 45 13.97 6.22 -4.72
N PHE A 46 12.64 6.21 -4.78
CA PHE A 46 11.84 7.29 -5.36
C PHE A 46 11.88 8.56 -4.49
N LEU A 47 11.56 8.45 -3.19
CA LEU A 47 11.47 9.60 -2.28
C LEU A 47 12.83 10.24 -1.92
N THR A 48 13.95 9.52 -2.11
CA THR A 48 15.31 10.05 -1.85
C THR A 48 16.09 10.48 -3.10
N ASN A 49 15.47 10.44 -4.29
CA ASN A 49 16.08 10.95 -5.52
C ASN A 49 16.25 12.49 -5.47
N ASP A 50 16.96 13.07 -6.43
CA ASP A 50 17.27 14.51 -6.42
C ASP A 50 16.06 15.43 -6.66
N GLU A 51 14.94 14.89 -7.13
CA GLU A 51 13.70 15.64 -7.44
C GLU A 51 12.72 15.63 -6.25
N ASN A 52 12.63 14.52 -5.52
CA ASN A 52 11.64 14.26 -4.47
C ASN A 52 12.18 14.48 -3.05
N LYS A 53 13.52 14.50 -2.85
CA LYS A 53 14.15 14.67 -1.53
C LYS A 53 13.65 15.89 -0.75
N GLU A 54 13.32 16.99 -1.42
CA GLU A 54 12.90 18.23 -0.76
C GLU A 54 11.49 18.12 -0.17
N SER A 55 10.60 17.38 -0.85
CA SER A 55 9.27 17.00 -0.35
C SER A 55 9.36 16.05 0.85
N LEU A 56 10.26 15.04 0.79
CA LEU A 56 10.54 14.17 1.93
C LEU A 56 11.11 14.94 3.14
N GLU A 57 12.00 15.91 2.90
CA GLU A 57 12.46 16.82 3.95
C GLU A 57 11.33 17.71 4.49
N GLU A 58 10.40 18.16 3.64
CA GLU A 58 9.23 18.94 4.06
C GLU A 58 8.34 18.14 5.01
N LYS A 59 8.12 16.84 4.79
CA LYS A 59 7.39 15.98 5.75
C LYS A 59 8.04 15.97 7.14
N PHE A 60 9.36 15.90 7.24
CA PHE A 60 10.02 15.99 8.54
C PHE A 60 9.91 17.40 9.18
N LYS A 61 9.83 18.46 8.38
CA LYS A 61 9.58 19.84 8.83
C LYS A 61 8.12 20.04 9.25
N GLU A 62 7.15 19.44 8.56
CA GLU A 62 5.71 19.50 8.84
C GLU A 62 5.34 19.02 10.25
N VAL A 63 6.12 18.08 10.82
CA VAL A 63 5.92 17.52 12.18
C VAL A 63 6.87 18.10 13.24
N ASP A 64 7.55 19.20 12.95
CA ASP A 64 8.57 19.81 13.84
C ASP A 64 9.68 18.83 14.27
N MET A 65 10.11 17.91 13.39
CA MET A 65 11.15 16.93 13.74
C MET A 65 12.51 17.62 14.00
N PRO A 66 13.19 17.34 15.13
CA PRO A 66 14.51 17.90 15.42
C PRO A 66 15.50 17.67 14.29
N SER A 67 16.30 18.69 13.95
CA SER A 67 17.15 18.68 12.74
C SER A 67 18.21 17.57 12.72
N ASP A 68 18.67 17.09 13.88
CA ASP A 68 19.54 15.92 13.96
C ASP A 68 18.78 14.63 13.62
N CYS A 69 17.57 14.46 14.16
CA CYS A 69 16.72 13.30 13.90
C CYS A 69 16.31 13.18 12.43
N SER A 70 15.95 14.30 11.79
CA SER A 70 15.57 14.31 10.36
C SER A 70 16.76 14.07 9.43
N ARG A 71 17.94 14.65 9.73
CA ARG A 71 19.19 14.31 9.03
C ARG A 71 19.51 12.82 9.15
N ASP A 72 19.40 12.26 10.35
CA ASP A 72 19.75 10.87 10.61
C ASP A 72 18.72 9.91 9.97
N ALA A 73 17.44 10.31 9.86
CA ALA A 73 16.41 9.63 9.07
C ALA A 73 16.77 9.59 7.57
N LEU A 74 17.11 10.74 6.98
CA LEU A 74 17.53 10.86 5.58
C LEU A 74 18.82 10.07 5.30
N LYS A 75 19.73 9.99 6.27
CA LYS A 75 20.93 9.14 6.18
C LYS A 75 20.55 7.66 6.19
N ALA A 76 19.72 7.22 7.14
CA ALA A 76 19.27 5.83 7.23
C ALA A 76 18.55 5.37 5.94
N LEU A 77 17.75 6.25 5.33
CA LEU A 77 17.08 6.02 4.06
C LEU A 77 18.05 5.91 2.86
N LYS A 78 19.21 6.57 2.90
CA LYS A 78 20.25 6.40 1.86
C LYS A 78 21.13 5.17 2.13
N ASP A 79 21.45 4.90 3.39
CA ASP A 79 22.23 3.73 3.81
C ASP A 79 21.49 2.42 3.49
N ILE A 80 20.17 2.34 3.76
CA ILE A 80 19.36 1.12 3.53
C ILE A 80 19.27 0.73 2.05
N LEU A 81 19.38 1.68 1.11
CA LEU A 81 19.44 1.38 -0.33
C LEU A 81 20.71 0.61 -0.74
N VAL A 82 21.80 0.74 0.02
CA VAL A 82 23.03 -0.04 -0.20
C VAL A 82 22.81 -1.47 0.29
N VAL A 83 22.31 -1.63 1.52
CA VAL A 83 22.04 -2.95 2.13
C VAL A 83 20.99 -3.73 1.32
N LEU A 84 19.92 -3.08 0.84
CA LEU A 84 18.87 -3.68 -0.01
C LEU A 84 19.36 -4.09 -1.41
N LYS A 85 20.57 -3.68 -1.81
CA LYS A 85 21.19 -4.05 -3.10
C LYS A 85 22.14 -5.25 -2.99
N GLU A 86 22.79 -5.43 -1.83
CA GLU A 86 23.97 -6.31 -1.70
C GLU A 86 23.89 -7.32 -0.53
N GLU A 87 23.04 -7.07 0.48
CA GLU A 87 23.01 -7.82 1.75
C GLU A 87 21.64 -8.48 2.00
N ILE A 88 21.07 -9.11 0.96
CA ILE A 88 19.73 -9.72 0.97
C ILE A 88 19.76 -11.22 0.61
N PRO A 89 18.80 -12.04 1.08
CA PRO A 89 18.76 -13.48 0.81
C PRO A 89 18.14 -13.84 -0.54
N PHE A 90 17.51 -12.89 -1.22
CA PHE A 90 16.71 -13.13 -2.42
C PHE A 90 17.57 -13.41 -3.67
N GLU A 91 16.98 -14.07 -4.67
CA GLU A 91 17.61 -14.26 -5.98
C GLU A 91 17.22 -13.14 -6.97
N THR A 92 16.05 -12.52 -6.78
CA THR A 92 15.55 -11.41 -7.61
C THR A 92 15.88 -10.03 -7.02
N SER A 93 16.16 -9.07 -7.90
CA SER A 93 16.36 -7.66 -7.53
C SER A 93 15.13 -7.07 -6.85
N LEU A 94 15.33 -6.39 -5.71
CA LEU A 94 14.32 -5.56 -5.07
C LEU A 94 14.08 -4.23 -5.81
N PHE A 95 15.00 -3.80 -6.67
CA PHE A 95 14.83 -2.60 -7.49
C PHE A 95 14.20 -2.95 -8.84
N ASP A 96 13.16 -2.21 -9.21
CA ASP A 96 12.37 -2.44 -10.42
C ASP A 96 12.03 -1.10 -11.09
N ASN A 97 12.41 -0.95 -12.35
CA ASN A 97 12.21 0.28 -13.10
C ASN A 97 10.76 0.48 -13.57
N GLU A 98 9.94 -0.58 -13.62
CA GLU A 98 8.51 -0.41 -13.92
C GLU A 98 7.78 0.18 -12.70
N VAL A 99 8.02 -0.38 -11.52
CA VAL A 99 7.47 0.13 -10.24
C VAL A 99 7.88 1.58 -10.02
N LEU A 100 9.10 1.99 -10.40
CA LEU A 100 9.53 3.39 -10.29
C LEU A 100 8.74 4.33 -11.22
N ARG A 101 8.39 3.90 -12.44
CA ARG A 101 7.50 4.67 -13.34
C ARG A 101 6.06 4.71 -12.84
N GLU A 102 5.59 3.62 -12.25
CA GLU A 102 4.27 3.58 -11.59
C GLU A 102 4.20 4.54 -10.38
N LEU A 103 5.33 4.89 -9.75
CA LEU A 103 5.39 5.87 -8.65
C LEU A 103 5.41 7.33 -9.14
N GLU A 104 5.91 7.62 -10.36
CA GLU A 104 5.90 8.97 -10.95
C GLU A 104 4.47 9.55 -11.12
N ILE A 105 3.46 8.67 -11.22
CA ILE A 105 2.04 9.04 -11.35
C ILE A 105 1.25 8.91 -10.04
N GLN A 106 1.91 8.59 -8.92
CA GLN A 106 1.27 8.43 -7.61
C GLN A 106 1.50 9.65 -6.72
N ASP A 107 0.55 9.88 -5.81
CA ASP A 107 0.60 10.93 -4.80
C ASP A 107 1.74 10.67 -3.80
N GLN A 108 2.65 11.63 -3.63
CA GLN A 108 3.84 11.48 -2.78
C GLN A 108 3.49 11.22 -1.31
N ASP A 109 2.41 11.82 -0.81
CA ASP A 109 1.93 11.60 0.56
C ASP A 109 1.42 10.17 0.74
N GLN A 110 0.72 9.58 -0.25
CA GLN A 110 0.38 8.15 -0.23
C GLN A 110 1.62 7.24 -0.30
N ILE A 111 2.64 7.58 -1.09
CA ILE A 111 3.89 6.77 -1.16
C ILE A 111 4.61 6.81 0.18
N PHE A 112 4.77 8.00 0.78
CA PHE A 112 5.41 8.16 2.08
C PHE A 112 4.61 7.50 3.20
N LYS A 113 3.29 7.64 3.22
CA LYS A 113 2.41 6.91 4.15
C LYS A 113 2.55 5.39 3.99
N SER A 114 2.55 4.88 2.77
CA SER A 114 2.76 3.45 2.49
C SER A 114 4.13 2.97 2.97
N LEU A 115 5.16 3.81 2.89
CA LEU A 115 6.49 3.53 3.44
C LEU A 115 6.49 3.48 4.97
N LEU A 116 5.78 4.40 5.65
CA LEU A 116 5.58 4.40 7.11
C LEU A 116 4.85 3.14 7.60
N GLU A 117 3.86 2.65 6.85
CA GLU A 117 3.10 1.44 7.17
C GLU A 117 3.90 0.14 6.94
N ARG A 118 4.68 0.05 5.85
CA ARG A 118 5.42 -1.18 5.48
C ARG A 118 6.68 -1.45 6.31
N VAL A 119 7.40 -0.42 6.78
CA VAL A 119 8.65 -0.63 7.53
C VAL A 119 8.41 -1.35 8.88
N PRO A 120 7.39 -1.01 9.70
CA PRO A 120 6.98 -1.80 10.85
C PRO A 120 6.59 -3.24 10.49
N LEU A 121 5.88 -3.47 9.37
CA LEU A 121 5.51 -4.81 8.91
C LEU A 121 6.74 -5.67 8.59
N ILE A 122 7.70 -5.15 7.82
CA ILE A 122 8.98 -5.82 7.53
C ILE A 122 9.71 -6.19 8.82
N LYS A 123 9.71 -5.30 9.82
CA LYS A 123 10.33 -5.60 11.13
C LYS A 123 9.63 -6.74 11.85
N THR A 124 8.30 -6.80 11.83
CA THR A 124 7.53 -7.92 12.40
C THR A 124 7.89 -9.23 11.69
N MET A 125 7.86 -9.25 10.35
CA MET A 125 8.20 -10.44 9.55
C MET A 125 9.64 -10.92 9.79
N LEU A 126 10.61 -10.00 9.88
CA LEU A 126 12.00 -10.31 10.26
C LEU A 126 12.10 -10.88 11.68
N THR A 127 11.32 -10.35 12.63
CA THR A 127 11.30 -10.82 14.03
C THR A 127 10.71 -12.23 14.12
N GLU A 128 9.59 -12.48 13.45
CA GLU A 128 8.95 -13.80 13.37
C GLU A 128 9.85 -14.84 12.68
N PHE A 129 10.54 -14.45 11.60
CA PHE A 129 11.47 -15.33 10.91
C PHE A 129 12.69 -15.65 11.78
N ASN A 130 13.25 -14.65 12.49
CA ASN A 130 14.36 -14.88 13.41
C ASN A 130 13.95 -15.79 14.58
N ALA A 131 12.74 -15.61 15.13
CA ALA A 131 12.18 -16.52 16.13
C ALA A 131 12.04 -17.95 15.58
N PHE A 132 11.41 -18.11 14.40
CA PHE A 132 11.28 -19.42 13.74
C PHE A 132 12.62 -20.13 13.55
N LEU A 133 13.67 -19.41 13.15
CA LEU A 133 15.02 -19.97 13.00
C LEU A 133 15.59 -20.41 14.38
N ASN A 134 15.58 -19.52 15.37
CA ASN A 134 16.19 -19.78 16.68
C ASN A 134 15.43 -20.79 17.56
N ASP A 135 14.11 -20.91 17.42
CA ASP A 135 13.29 -21.91 18.12
C ASP A 135 13.48 -23.32 17.55
N ASN A 136 14.05 -23.45 16.35
CA ASN A 136 14.25 -24.72 15.64
C ASN A 136 15.73 -25.09 15.44
N PRO A 137 16.62 -24.96 16.45
CA PRO A 137 18.06 -25.04 16.24
C PRO A 137 18.50 -26.46 15.83
N GLN A 138 17.74 -27.52 16.13
CA GLN A 138 18.10 -28.87 15.66
C GLN A 138 17.92 -29.08 14.13
N ARG A 139 17.40 -28.07 13.41
CA ARG A 139 17.44 -27.98 11.94
C ARG A 139 18.78 -27.46 11.39
N LEU A 140 19.69 -26.95 12.24
CA LEU A 140 21.05 -26.50 11.91
C LEU A 140 21.85 -27.47 11.02
N LEU A 141 21.62 -28.78 11.17
CA LEU A 141 22.48 -29.83 10.60
C LEU A 141 21.89 -30.50 9.36
N ALA A 142 20.62 -30.22 9.03
CA ALA A 142 19.95 -30.53 7.77
C ALA A 142 18.50 -30.03 7.86
N ASP A 143 17.94 -29.53 6.75
CA ASP A 143 16.49 -29.30 6.61
C ASP A 143 15.78 -30.65 6.38
N LYS A 144 15.83 -31.55 7.38
CA LYS A 144 15.52 -32.99 7.28
C LYS A 144 14.12 -33.30 6.73
N ASN A 145 13.20 -32.34 6.83
CA ASN A 145 11.80 -32.43 6.42
C ASN A 145 11.42 -31.36 5.37
N GLY A 146 12.36 -30.55 4.88
CA GLY A 146 12.08 -29.40 4.00
C GLY A 146 11.29 -28.26 4.67
N GLU A 147 11.34 -28.15 6.00
CA GLU A 147 10.52 -27.22 6.78
C GLU A 147 11.04 -25.78 6.80
N VAL A 148 12.37 -25.59 6.83
CA VAL A 148 12.97 -24.25 6.66
C VAL A 148 12.69 -23.75 5.25
N THR A 149 12.85 -24.61 4.25
CA THR A 149 12.48 -24.35 2.86
C THR A 149 10.99 -23.99 2.74
N LYS A 150 10.09 -24.77 3.35
CA LYS A 150 8.63 -24.54 3.32
C LYS A 150 8.23 -23.22 3.98
N TYR A 151 8.82 -22.87 5.11
CA TYR A 151 8.58 -21.56 5.75
C TYR A 151 9.08 -20.43 4.85
N TYR A 152 10.31 -20.55 4.32
CA TYR A 152 10.91 -19.54 3.44
C TYR A 152 10.06 -19.29 2.19
N LYS A 153 9.62 -20.35 1.48
CA LYS A 153 8.77 -20.19 0.28
C LYS A 153 7.40 -19.59 0.59
N LYS A 154 6.85 -19.78 1.80
CA LYS A 154 5.55 -19.23 2.19
C LYS A 154 5.64 -17.77 2.68
N HIS A 155 6.66 -17.43 3.47
CA HIS A 155 6.72 -16.16 4.20
C HIS A 155 7.82 -15.19 3.72
N ILE A 156 8.88 -15.69 3.07
CA ILE A 156 10.09 -14.92 2.79
C ILE A 156 10.26 -14.61 1.30
N SER A 157 10.29 -15.63 0.44
CA SER A 157 10.20 -15.47 -1.03
C SER A 157 9.69 -16.75 -1.68
N ALA A 158 8.52 -16.67 -2.29
CA ALA A 158 7.96 -17.75 -3.12
C ALA A 158 8.64 -17.87 -4.49
N LYS A 159 9.44 -16.86 -4.90
CA LYS A 159 9.96 -16.68 -6.27
C LYS A 159 11.39 -17.15 -6.44
N ASP A 160 12.20 -17.12 -5.39
CA ASP A 160 13.56 -17.68 -5.42
C ASP A 160 13.48 -19.17 -5.78
N ALA A 161 14.42 -19.69 -6.57
CA ALA A 161 14.58 -21.13 -6.78
C ALA A 161 15.20 -21.75 -5.52
N ASN A 162 16.39 -21.31 -5.13
CA ASN A 162 17.11 -21.85 -3.99
C ASN A 162 16.69 -21.15 -2.68
N VAL A 163 17.12 -21.69 -1.54
CA VAL A 163 17.01 -21.04 -0.23
C VAL A 163 18.44 -20.95 0.30
N LYS A 164 18.83 -19.79 0.86
CA LYS A 164 20.16 -19.62 1.46
C LYS A 164 20.33 -20.54 2.67
N ASP A 165 21.57 -20.83 3.04
CA ASP A 165 21.82 -21.67 4.21
C ASP A 165 21.37 -20.98 5.52
N TYR A 166 21.12 -21.78 6.55
CA TYR A 166 20.65 -21.30 7.86
C TYR A 166 21.55 -20.19 8.46
N THR A 167 22.87 -20.27 8.27
CA THR A 167 23.83 -19.30 8.81
C THR A 167 23.64 -17.94 8.16
N PHE A 168 23.47 -17.92 6.82
CA PHE A 168 23.15 -16.70 6.08
C PHE A 168 21.81 -16.11 6.54
N LEU A 169 20.77 -16.95 6.68
CA LEU A 169 19.42 -16.49 7.06
C LEU A 169 19.39 -15.89 8.48
N VAL A 170 20.05 -16.53 9.45
CA VAL A 170 20.18 -15.99 10.82
C VAL A 170 21.04 -14.72 10.84
N LYS A 171 22.14 -14.66 10.08
CA LYS A 171 22.95 -13.44 9.95
C LYS A 171 22.11 -12.29 9.38
N PHE A 172 21.41 -12.50 8.27
CA PHE A 172 20.53 -11.52 7.65
C PHE A 172 19.47 -10.98 8.63
N CYS A 173 18.77 -11.86 9.35
CA CYS A 173 17.81 -11.45 10.36
C CYS A 173 18.45 -10.62 11.49
N ASN A 174 19.59 -11.06 12.02
CA ASN A 174 20.26 -10.36 13.12
C ASN A 174 20.85 -9.01 12.68
N ASP A 175 21.46 -8.93 11.50
CA ASP A 175 22.05 -7.68 10.97
C ASP A 175 20.97 -6.65 10.67
N TYR A 176 19.80 -7.05 10.13
CA TYR A 176 18.69 -6.13 9.91
C TYR A 176 18.03 -5.70 11.22
N LEU A 177 17.88 -6.60 12.20
CA LEU A 177 17.26 -6.30 13.50
C LEU A 177 18.23 -5.65 14.52
N ASP A 178 19.53 -5.61 14.24
CA ASP A 178 20.49 -4.90 15.07
C ASP A 178 20.11 -3.41 15.18
N SER A 179 20.24 -2.86 16.39
CA SER A 179 19.73 -1.52 16.66
C SER A 179 20.47 -0.41 15.92
N GLU A 180 21.70 -0.66 15.45
CA GLU A 180 22.52 0.26 14.68
C GLU A 180 22.42 0.04 13.16
N SER A 181 21.64 -0.94 12.70
CA SER A 181 21.40 -1.19 11.29
C SER A 181 20.70 0.00 10.59
N PRO A 182 20.92 0.23 9.29
CA PRO A 182 20.18 1.23 8.52
C PRO A 182 18.66 1.01 8.59
N PHE A 183 18.22 -0.26 8.60
CA PHE A 183 16.80 -0.61 8.70
C PHE A 183 16.20 -0.20 10.05
N MET A 184 16.87 -0.51 11.16
CA MET A 184 16.39 -0.15 12.49
C MET A 184 16.51 1.35 12.77
N LYS A 185 17.49 2.05 12.18
CA LYS A 185 17.57 3.51 12.21
C LYS A 185 16.41 4.17 11.45
N MET A 186 16.07 3.67 10.26
CA MET A 186 14.88 4.09 9.51
C MET A 186 13.59 3.82 10.31
N TYR A 187 13.43 2.62 10.89
CA TYR A 187 12.28 2.30 11.75
C TYR A 187 12.19 3.21 12.99
N LYS A 188 13.30 3.45 13.70
CA LYS A 188 13.36 4.41 14.82
C LYS A 188 12.88 5.80 14.40
N ALA A 189 13.39 6.32 13.28
CA ALA A 189 13.01 7.62 12.75
C ALA A 189 11.52 7.72 12.36
N PHE A 190 10.96 6.69 11.72
CA PHE A 190 9.55 6.65 11.35
C PHE A 190 8.62 6.53 12.55
N ASN A 191 9.00 5.79 13.60
CA ASN A 191 8.26 5.85 14.88
C ASN A 191 8.32 7.25 15.50
N THR A 192 9.46 7.96 15.42
CA THR A 192 9.58 9.35 15.89
C THR A 192 8.71 10.30 15.09
N TYR A 193 8.63 10.15 13.75
CA TYR A 193 7.72 10.90 12.90
C TYR A 193 6.26 10.69 13.31
N GLU A 194 5.83 9.43 13.42
CA GLU A 194 4.47 9.06 13.86
C GLU A 194 4.13 9.62 15.24
N GLU A 195 5.08 9.56 16.19
CA GLU A 195 4.88 10.11 17.53
C GLU A 195 4.87 11.65 17.57
N LEU A 196 5.42 12.34 16.58
CA LEU A 196 5.26 13.79 16.45
C LEU A 196 3.95 14.15 15.75
N LEU A 197 3.60 13.43 14.68
CA LEU A 197 2.34 13.58 13.94
C LEU A 197 1.11 13.43 14.84
N LYS A 198 1.11 12.47 15.78
CA LYS A 198 0.04 12.29 16.78
C LYS A 198 -0.04 13.41 17.82
N LYS A 199 1.01 14.22 17.97
CA LYS A 199 1.09 15.35 18.92
C LYS A 199 0.78 16.70 18.27
N MET A 200 0.70 16.76 16.94
CA MET A 200 0.27 17.96 16.21
C MET A 200 -1.16 18.35 16.61
N PRO A 201 -1.43 19.63 16.92
CA PRO A 201 -2.80 20.10 17.06
C PRO A 201 -3.51 19.96 15.71
N SER A 202 -4.62 19.22 15.68
CA SER A 202 -5.34 18.94 14.44
C SER A 202 -5.69 20.24 13.71
N LYS A 203 -5.15 20.43 12.49
CA LYS A 203 -5.47 21.54 11.58
C LYS A 203 -6.88 21.41 10.98
N THR A 204 -7.86 20.96 11.78
CA THR A 204 -9.27 21.05 11.45
C THR A 204 -9.67 22.52 11.62
N PRO A 205 -10.07 23.24 10.57
CA PRO A 205 -10.64 24.56 10.74
C PRO A 205 -11.95 24.41 11.51
N SER A 206 -11.99 24.87 12.76
CA SER A 206 -13.23 24.98 13.54
C SER A 206 -14.26 25.72 12.68
N PRO A 207 -15.48 25.18 12.50
CA PRO A 207 -16.47 25.85 11.67
C PRO A 207 -16.78 27.22 12.26
N THR A 208 -16.44 28.28 11.53
CA THR A 208 -16.66 29.66 11.96
C THR A 208 -18.16 29.87 12.19
N SER A 209 -18.57 29.92 13.46
CA SER A 209 -19.96 30.16 13.85
C SER A 209 -20.40 31.56 13.37
N SER A 210 -21.02 31.61 12.20
CA SER A 210 -21.62 32.83 11.63
C SER A 210 -22.51 33.51 12.67
N PRO A 211 -22.32 34.82 12.95
CA PRO A 211 -23.18 35.53 13.90
C PRO A 211 -24.65 35.45 13.51
N GLN A 212 -25.46 34.86 14.38
CA GLN A 212 -26.89 34.65 14.16
C GLN A 212 -27.62 36.00 14.15
N ALA A 213 -28.10 36.42 12.98
CA ALA A 213 -28.76 37.72 12.80
C ALA A 213 -30.16 37.74 13.44
N THR A 214 -30.37 38.64 14.40
CA THR A 214 -31.67 38.84 15.08
C THR A 214 -32.63 39.68 14.22
N PRO A 215 -33.84 39.23 13.88
CA PRO A 215 -34.78 40.01 13.09
C PRO A 215 -35.69 40.89 13.96
N GLY A 216 -35.71 42.22 13.74
CA GLY A 216 -36.78 43.05 14.32
C GLY A 216 -36.55 44.57 14.44
N ALA A 217 -36.70 45.33 13.34
CA ALA A 217 -37.15 46.72 13.36
C ALA A 217 -37.72 47.14 11.99
N LYS A 218 -38.70 48.05 11.94
CA LYS A 218 -39.30 48.59 10.70
C LYS A 218 -38.62 49.93 10.28
N PRO A 219 -38.80 50.39 9.02
CA PRO A 219 -37.92 51.40 8.41
C PRO A 219 -38.34 52.85 8.63
N ALA A 220 -37.41 53.77 8.40
CA ALA A 220 -37.65 55.18 8.17
C ALA A 220 -36.86 55.71 6.96
N ALA A 221 -37.57 56.42 6.08
CA ALA A 221 -37.11 57.19 4.93
C ALA A 221 -38.15 58.33 4.73
N PRO A 222 -37.97 59.36 3.89
CA PRO A 222 -36.89 59.57 2.90
C PRO A 222 -36.24 60.96 2.93
N ASN A 223 -35.28 61.21 2.02
CA ASN A 223 -35.22 62.36 1.09
C ASN A 223 -33.89 62.30 0.29
N THR A 224 -33.94 62.06 -1.03
CA THR A 224 -33.68 63.02 -2.15
C THR A 224 -32.24 63.58 -2.20
N SER A 225 -31.54 63.61 -3.35
CA SER A 225 -32.03 63.71 -4.74
C SER A 225 -31.18 62.96 -5.79
N GLU A 226 -31.81 62.63 -6.93
CA GLU A 226 -31.45 62.94 -8.36
C GLU A 226 -29.96 62.96 -8.83
N SER A 227 -29.58 62.51 -10.04
CA SER A 227 -30.32 61.95 -11.20
C SER A 227 -29.42 61.10 -12.13
N ALA A 228 -29.98 60.68 -13.27
CA ALA A 228 -29.39 59.93 -14.42
C ALA A 228 -28.07 60.51 -15.00
N GLY A 229 -27.29 59.79 -15.82
CA GLY A 229 -27.43 58.43 -16.40
C GLY A 229 -26.76 58.35 -17.79
N GLY A 230 -26.92 57.22 -18.52
CA GLY A 230 -26.45 57.06 -19.92
C GLY A 230 -25.41 55.97 -20.15
N GLN A 231 -25.45 55.33 -21.33
CA GLN A 231 -24.57 54.23 -21.78
C GLN A 231 -23.83 54.60 -23.10
N PRO A 232 -22.89 53.78 -23.62
CA PRO A 232 -21.81 54.24 -24.50
C PRO A 232 -22.02 53.99 -26.00
N GLN A 233 -21.20 54.67 -26.83
CA GLN A 233 -20.74 54.38 -28.21
C GLN A 233 -19.78 55.54 -28.60
N GLN A 234 -18.92 55.54 -29.64
CA GLN A 234 -18.26 54.53 -30.49
C GLN A 234 -17.32 55.30 -31.46
N GLU A 235 -16.26 54.68 -32.03
CA GLU A 235 -15.93 54.68 -33.49
C GLU A 235 -14.51 54.16 -33.82
N THR A 236 -14.36 53.71 -35.07
CA THR A 236 -13.19 53.05 -35.70
C THR A 236 -12.89 53.77 -37.04
N PRO A 237 -11.73 53.55 -37.71
CA PRO A 237 -11.49 52.38 -38.60
C PRO A 237 -10.05 51.80 -38.42
N GLU A 238 -9.57 50.69 -39.00
CA GLU A 238 -10.06 49.59 -39.87
C GLU A 238 -9.08 48.38 -39.65
N ASN A 239 -8.99 47.23 -40.36
CA ASN A 239 -9.61 46.72 -41.60
C ASN A 239 -9.78 45.16 -41.54
N ARG A 240 -9.86 44.51 -42.70
CA ARG A 240 -9.94 43.06 -43.02
C ARG A 240 -9.19 42.83 -44.37
N PRO A 241 -9.28 41.68 -45.09
CA PRO A 241 -9.79 40.32 -44.81
C PRO A 241 -8.66 39.25 -44.95
N SER A 242 -8.84 37.92 -45.09
CA SER A 242 -9.68 36.90 -44.41
C SER A 242 -9.36 35.49 -44.97
N GLN A 243 -9.74 34.42 -44.24
CA GLN A 243 -9.98 33.03 -44.73
C GLN A 243 -8.81 32.10 -45.12
N ALA A 244 -9.09 30.79 -44.95
CA ALA A 244 -8.35 29.64 -45.48
C ALA A 244 -9.26 28.84 -46.44
N PRO A 245 -8.69 27.91 -47.25
CA PRO A 245 -9.19 26.53 -47.16
C PRO A 245 -8.12 25.43 -47.39
N SER A 246 -8.47 24.19 -47.07
CA SER A 246 -7.77 22.92 -47.38
C SER A 246 -8.24 22.35 -48.75
N PRO A 247 -7.92 21.10 -49.17
CA PRO A 247 -6.75 20.21 -48.91
C PRO A 247 -6.15 19.61 -50.23
N GLN A 248 -5.02 18.86 -50.19
CA GLN A 248 -4.69 17.86 -51.25
C GLN A 248 -3.59 16.82 -50.90
N SER A 249 -3.68 15.65 -51.54
CA SER A 249 -2.77 14.46 -51.59
C SER A 249 -3.24 13.54 -52.75
N PRO A 250 -2.61 12.40 -53.14
CA PRO A 250 -1.28 11.82 -52.85
C PRO A 250 -0.43 11.67 -54.16
N PRO A 251 0.47 10.67 -54.36
CA PRO A 251 0.06 9.28 -54.68
C PRO A 251 0.95 8.11 -54.14
N GLN A 252 0.29 6.96 -53.87
CA GLN A 252 0.66 5.52 -54.00
C GLN A 252 2.09 5.01 -53.63
N THR A 253 2.25 3.80 -53.07
CA THR A 253 2.15 2.47 -53.75
C THR A 253 2.43 1.36 -52.68
N GLU A 254 1.84 0.15 -52.61
CA GLU A 254 0.88 -0.55 -53.49
C GLU A 254 -0.22 -1.37 -52.73
N GLN A 255 0.10 -2.61 -52.31
CA GLN A 255 -0.78 -3.77 -52.11
C GLN A 255 -0.05 -4.85 -51.26
N SER A 256 -0.59 -6.00 -50.78
CA SER A 256 -1.91 -6.69 -50.92
C SER A 256 -2.05 -7.73 -49.78
N THR A 257 -3.16 -8.44 -49.53
CA THR A 257 -4.60 -8.10 -49.31
C THR A 257 -5.31 -9.39 -48.84
N SER A 258 -5.92 -9.45 -47.64
CA SER A 258 -6.94 -10.47 -47.30
C SER A 258 -7.82 -10.04 -46.13
N ASN A 259 -9.12 -10.34 -46.20
CA ASN A 259 -10.14 -9.97 -45.21
C ASN A 259 -11.26 -11.02 -45.25
N LEU A 260 -11.71 -11.55 -44.10
CA LEU A 260 -12.84 -12.49 -44.04
C LEU A 260 -13.69 -12.26 -42.79
N ASN A 261 -14.95 -11.84 -42.99
CA ASN A 261 -15.95 -11.75 -41.94
C ASN A 261 -16.53 -13.13 -41.60
N GLY A 262 -16.76 -13.37 -40.30
CA GLY A 262 -17.50 -14.53 -39.79
C GLY A 262 -18.04 -14.26 -38.38
N PRO A 263 -19.21 -14.79 -37.98
CA PRO A 263 -19.89 -14.37 -36.75
C PRO A 263 -19.23 -14.90 -35.47
N SER A 264 -19.10 -14.02 -34.48
CA SER A 264 -18.58 -14.32 -33.14
C SER A 264 -19.54 -15.20 -32.34
N LYS A 265 -19.23 -16.49 -32.23
CA LYS A 265 -19.85 -17.38 -31.24
C LYS A 265 -19.29 -17.10 -29.84
N SER A 266 -20.15 -17.18 -28.83
CA SER A 266 -19.76 -17.13 -27.42
C SER A 266 -18.74 -18.22 -27.08
N ALA A 267 -17.63 -17.85 -26.45
CA ALA A 267 -16.60 -18.79 -26.03
C ALA A 267 -16.95 -19.44 -24.68
N SER A 268 -17.45 -20.68 -24.71
CA SER A 268 -17.48 -21.52 -23.51
C SER A 268 -16.07 -22.02 -23.19
N PHE A 269 -15.59 -21.77 -21.98
CA PHE A 269 -14.37 -22.41 -21.48
C PHE A 269 -14.59 -23.92 -21.31
N THR A 270 -13.63 -24.72 -21.77
CA THR A 270 -13.59 -26.16 -21.57
C THR A 270 -12.29 -26.55 -20.87
N PHE A 271 -12.41 -27.16 -19.69
CA PHE A 271 -11.31 -27.79 -18.96
C PHE A 271 -11.72 -29.22 -18.60
N GLY A 272 -10.85 -30.20 -18.85
CA GLY A 272 -11.04 -31.59 -18.40
C GLY A 272 -12.24 -32.37 -18.98
N GLY A 273 -13.03 -31.81 -19.89
CA GLY A 273 -14.11 -32.53 -20.60
C GLY A 273 -15.41 -32.75 -19.80
N LEU A 274 -15.50 -32.31 -18.54
CA LEU A 274 -16.76 -32.29 -17.79
C LEU A 274 -17.48 -30.96 -17.98
N THR A 275 -18.76 -31.02 -18.35
CA THR A 275 -19.67 -29.87 -18.25
C THR A 275 -20.23 -29.76 -16.83
N VAL A 276 -20.44 -28.52 -16.36
CA VAL A 276 -20.83 -28.19 -14.98
C VAL A 276 -22.13 -28.90 -14.52
N ALA A 277 -23.01 -29.25 -15.46
CA ALA A 277 -24.30 -29.89 -15.17
C ALA A 277 -24.22 -31.25 -14.45
N THR A 278 -23.10 -31.99 -14.55
CA THR A 278 -23.00 -33.36 -14.03
C THR A 278 -22.74 -33.45 -12.52
N LEU A 279 -22.28 -32.36 -11.89
CA LEU A 279 -21.91 -32.36 -10.46
C LEU A 279 -23.10 -32.47 -9.50
N CYS A 280 -24.28 -32.00 -9.90
CA CYS A 280 -25.45 -31.93 -9.03
C CYS A 280 -26.08 -33.30 -8.69
N TYR A 281 -25.68 -34.40 -9.34
CA TYR A 281 -26.32 -35.71 -9.17
C TYR A 281 -25.68 -36.60 -8.10
N PHE A 282 -24.45 -36.32 -7.67
CA PHE A 282 -23.72 -37.17 -6.70
C PHE A 282 -24.05 -36.92 -5.22
N VAL A 283 -24.82 -35.88 -4.91
CA VAL A 283 -25.13 -35.47 -3.52
C VAL A 283 -26.42 -36.15 -2.99
N LEU A 284 -27.16 -36.87 -3.83
CA LEU A 284 -28.47 -37.49 -3.48
C LEU A 284 -28.42 -39.01 -3.30
N SER A 285 -27.24 -39.60 -3.01
CA SER A 285 -27.07 -41.05 -2.79
C SER A 285 -26.35 -41.38 -1.47
N ALA A 286 -26.45 -40.47 -0.49
CA ALA A 286 -25.85 -40.62 0.84
C ALA A 286 -26.83 -40.19 1.96
N PHE A 287 -28.02 -40.79 1.95
CA PHE A 287 -29.02 -40.81 3.03
C PHE A 287 -29.70 -42.18 3.06
#